data_AF-A0A0H2RLP8-F1
#
_entry.id   AF-A0A0H2RLP8-F1
#
_cell.length_a   1.000
_cell.length_b   1.000
_cell.length_c   1.000
_cell.angle_alpha   90.00
_cell.angle_beta   90.00
_cell.angle_gamma   90.00
#
_symmetry.space_group_name_H-M   'P 1'
#
loop_
_entity.id
_entity.type
_entity.pdbx_description
1 polymer ?
#
loop_
_entity_poly.entity_id
_entity_poly.type
_entity_poly.pdbx_seq_one_letter_code
_entity_poly.pdbx_strand_id
1 'polypeptide(L)'
;MSLPTSFISSTIRTRTAASRVGIASSHQPHTSRCVAQRRSFASSSRRRSSESSGPKEHGQNPEGNSSSSQTKSGKAKSPHALFYSDTLPAMIPVALLGSAVYLGLKLLQQQLATEKALDEANARIAVLELRVEQLIQLRDERNSAAETAKLPPVIDQQKSSRWWFAQA
;
A
#
# COMPACT_ATOMS: atom_id res chain seq x y z
N MET A 1 -54.94 1.46 7.19
CA MET A 1 -53.92 1.66 8.23
C MET A 1 -52.59 1.19 7.62
N SER A 2 -51.95 1.95 6.73
CA SER A 2 -51.07 3.12 6.97
C SER A 2 -49.96 2.83 7.98
N LEU A 3 -48.64 2.89 7.76
CA LEU A 3 -47.70 3.04 6.62
C LEU A 3 -46.33 2.50 7.14
N PRO A 4 -45.36 2.15 6.27
CA PRO A 4 -43.97 1.82 6.65
C PRO A 4 -43.10 3.07 6.84
N THR A 5 -42.21 3.08 7.85
CA THR A 5 -41.17 4.11 8.02
C THR A 5 -39.78 3.55 7.76
N SER A 6 -39.29 3.82 6.56
CA SER A 6 -37.90 3.72 6.12
C SER A 6 -37.07 4.86 6.72
N PHE A 7 -35.98 4.51 7.41
CA PHE A 7 -34.96 5.48 7.81
C PHE A 7 -33.82 5.46 6.78
N ILE A 8 -33.86 6.45 5.88
CA ILE A 8 -32.85 6.73 4.86
C ILE A 8 -31.88 7.75 5.46
N SER A 9 -30.68 7.33 5.83
CA SER A 9 -29.59 8.25 6.22
C SER A 9 -28.74 8.60 5.00
N SER A 10 -29.18 9.59 4.24
CA SER A 10 -28.43 10.23 3.16
C SER A 10 -27.49 11.28 3.76
N THR A 11 -26.19 11.02 3.79
CA THR A 11 -25.20 12.07 4.10
C THR A 11 -24.68 12.64 2.79
N ILE A 12 -25.29 13.76 2.37
CA ILE A 12 -24.90 14.53 1.20
C ILE A 12 -23.68 15.38 1.60
N ARG A 13 -22.52 15.10 1.00
CA ARG A 13 -21.34 15.99 1.07
C ARG A 13 -21.11 16.60 -0.30
N THR A 14 -21.75 17.74 -0.55
CA THR A 14 -21.40 18.64 -1.65
C THR A 14 -19.99 19.17 -1.41
N ARG A 15 -19.03 18.83 -2.29
CA ARG A 15 -17.78 19.57 -2.38
C ARG A 15 -17.66 20.18 -3.77
N THR A 16 -17.52 21.49 -3.72
CA THR A 16 -17.49 22.49 -4.78
C THR A 16 -16.36 22.28 -5.78
N ALA A 17 -16.69 22.55 -7.03
CA ALA A 17 -15.82 22.65 -8.17
C ALA A 17 -14.83 23.83 -8.04
N ALA A 18 -13.56 23.58 -8.38
CA ALA A 18 -12.64 24.63 -8.78
C ALA A 18 -12.12 24.27 -10.18
N SER A 19 -12.68 25.00 -11.15
CA SER A 19 -12.25 25.03 -12.54
C SER A 19 -10.91 25.75 -12.62
N ARG A 20 -9.88 25.08 -13.16
CA ARG A 20 -8.72 25.76 -13.74
C ARG A 20 -8.28 25.03 -15.00
N VAL A 21 -8.70 25.62 -16.11
CA VAL A 21 -8.15 25.46 -17.46
C VAL A 21 -6.65 25.78 -17.39
N GLY A 22 -5.83 24.82 -17.82
CA GLY A 22 -4.39 24.96 -17.97
C GLY A 22 -3.93 24.12 -19.14
N ILE A 23 -3.83 24.77 -20.30
CA ILE A 23 -3.32 24.24 -21.56
C ILE A 23 -1.80 24.51 -21.53
N ALA A 24 -0.96 23.47 -21.50
CA ALA A 24 0.46 23.49 -21.85
C ALA A 24 1.00 22.06 -21.69
N SER A 25 1.39 21.37 -22.75
CA SER A 25 2.67 21.50 -23.47
C SER A 25 3.78 20.61 -22.89
N SER A 26 4.34 19.82 -23.80
CA SER A 26 5.74 19.37 -23.90
C SER A 26 6.34 18.47 -22.81
N HIS A 27 6.64 17.24 -23.24
CA HIS A 27 7.98 16.63 -23.27
C HIS A 27 8.92 16.71 -22.05
N GLN A 28 9.46 15.51 -21.75
CA GLN A 28 10.74 15.18 -21.08
C GLN A 28 10.73 15.07 -19.54
N PRO A 29 11.78 14.48 -18.91
CA PRO A 29 12.39 13.17 -19.13
C PRO A 29 12.57 12.40 -17.80
N HIS A 30 13.09 11.18 -17.91
CA HIS A 30 13.66 10.34 -16.85
C HIS A 30 14.54 11.12 -15.86
N THR A 31 14.23 11.06 -14.56
CA THR A 31 15.24 11.15 -13.50
C THR A 31 14.87 10.21 -12.34
N SER A 32 15.71 9.21 -12.15
CA SER A 32 15.86 8.49 -10.89
C SER A 32 16.15 9.49 -9.77
N ARG A 33 15.40 9.44 -8.67
CA ARG A 33 15.91 9.96 -7.39
C ARG A 33 15.31 9.27 -6.17
N CYS A 34 16.24 8.66 -5.45
CA CYS A 34 16.18 8.03 -4.13
C CYS A 34 15.49 8.89 -3.06
N VAL A 35 14.68 8.25 -2.21
CA VAL A 35 14.65 8.51 -0.75
C VAL A 35 14.39 7.19 -0.02
N ALA A 36 15.44 6.36 0.10
CA ALA A 36 15.45 5.31 1.11
C ALA A 36 15.83 5.96 2.44
N GLN A 37 14.82 6.23 3.25
CA GLN A 37 14.93 6.87 4.55
C GLN A 37 15.63 5.92 5.53
N ARG A 38 16.95 6.12 5.70
CA ARG A 38 17.77 5.55 6.77
C ARG A 38 17.15 5.94 8.12
N ARG A 39 16.45 5.02 8.77
CA ARG A 39 16.13 5.13 10.20
C ARG A 39 17.37 4.72 10.98
N SER A 40 18.19 5.70 11.33
CA SER A 40 19.20 5.60 12.38
C SER A 40 18.50 5.41 13.72
N PHE A 41 18.43 4.16 14.19
CA PHE A 41 18.13 3.89 15.59
C PHE A 41 19.38 4.16 16.41
N ALA A 42 19.43 5.35 17.00
CA ALA A 42 20.33 5.68 18.09
C ALA A 42 19.90 4.89 19.33
N SER A 43 20.49 3.72 19.55
CA SER A 43 20.32 2.99 20.79
C SER A 43 21.37 3.46 21.79
N SER A 44 20.87 4.26 22.73
CA SER A 44 21.56 4.89 23.83
C SER A 44 22.35 3.89 24.68
N SER A 45 23.62 4.21 24.85
CA SER A 45 24.48 3.76 25.95
C SER A 45 23.81 3.98 27.31
N ARG A 46 23.36 2.91 27.96
CA ARG A 46 23.17 2.92 29.42
C ARG A 46 24.34 2.18 30.06
N ARG A 47 25.32 2.98 30.47
CA ARG A 47 26.25 2.65 31.55
C ARG A 47 25.44 2.41 32.81
N ARG A 48 25.60 1.27 33.48
CA ARG A 48 25.22 1.12 34.89
C ARG A 48 26.34 0.37 35.60
N SER A 49 27.26 1.17 36.09
CA SER A 49 28.19 0.89 37.17
C SER A 49 27.42 0.86 38.49
N SER A 50 27.58 -0.20 39.27
CA SER A 50 27.45 -0.14 40.72
C SER A 50 28.19 -1.35 41.31
N GLU A 51 29.36 -1.05 41.86
CA GLU A 51 30.01 -1.81 42.93
C GLU A 51 29.02 -2.16 44.05
N SER A 52 29.16 -3.36 44.61
CA SER A 52 28.73 -3.65 45.98
C SER A 52 29.58 -4.79 46.52
N SER A 53 30.61 -4.39 47.25
CA SER A 53 31.46 -5.22 48.10
C SER A 53 30.67 -5.89 49.23
N GLY A 54 30.99 -7.14 49.54
CA GLY A 54 30.55 -7.80 50.76
C GLY A 54 30.97 -9.28 50.83
N PRO A 55 31.87 -9.67 51.73
CA PRO A 55 32.23 -11.06 51.98
C PRO A 55 31.38 -11.65 53.12
N LYS A 56 31.11 -12.96 53.08
CA LYS A 56 31.07 -13.85 54.26
C LYS A 56 30.89 -15.30 53.84
N GLU A 57 31.91 -16.09 54.13
CA GLU A 57 31.84 -17.54 54.27
C GLU A 57 30.79 -17.93 55.31
N HIS A 58 30.07 -19.02 55.05
CA HIS A 58 29.75 -20.08 56.03
C HIS A 58 29.37 -21.33 55.22
N GLY A 59 30.08 -22.42 55.47
CA GLY A 59 29.87 -23.69 54.79
C GLY A 59 28.60 -24.40 55.22
N GLN A 60 28.14 -25.31 54.36
CA GLN A 60 27.65 -26.65 54.71
C GLN A 60 27.43 -27.44 53.42
N ASN A 61 28.08 -28.61 53.37
CA ASN A 61 27.84 -29.69 52.41
C ASN A 61 26.35 -30.08 52.39
N PRO A 62 25.83 -30.43 51.21
CA PRO A 62 25.02 -31.63 51.12
C PRO A 62 25.73 -32.65 50.22
N GLU A 63 26.23 -33.70 50.85
CA GLU A 63 26.50 -34.97 50.18
C GLU A 63 25.17 -35.50 49.64
N GLY A 64 24.99 -35.40 48.32
CA GLY A 64 23.79 -35.81 47.61
C GLY A 64 24.19 -36.49 46.32
N ASN A 65 24.38 -37.80 46.42
CA ASN A 65 24.60 -38.78 45.37
C ASN A 65 23.75 -38.50 44.10
N SER A 66 24.39 -38.10 43.00
CA SER A 66 23.75 -38.02 41.68
C SER A 66 24.59 -38.74 40.63
N SER A 67 24.34 -40.04 40.55
CA SER A 67 24.63 -40.89 39.40
C SER A 67 23.80 -40.46 38.19
N SER A 68 24.40 -39.73 37.24
CA SER A 68 23.91 -39.70 35.85
C SER A 68 24.94 -39.11 34.88
N SER A 69 25.55 -40.00 34.10
CA SER A 69 25.83 -39.82 32.66
C SER A 69 26.40 -38.49 32.17
N GLN A 70 27.73 -38.42 32.19
CA GLN A 70 28.58 -38.14 31.01
C GLN A 70 27.86 -37.58 29.75
N THR A 71 27.97 -36.27 29.48
CA THR A 71 28.26 -35.73 28.12
C THR A 71 28.77 -34.28 28.18
N LYS A 72 29.98 -34.07 27.63
CA LYS A 72 30.58 -32.83 27.08
C LYS A 72 30.81 -31.65 28.06
N SER A 73 32.08 -31.24 28.13
CA SER A 73 32.64 -30.08 28.85
C SER A 73 31.99 -28.74 28.46
N GLY A 74 30.79 -28.47 28.96
CA GLY A 74 30.14 -27.17 28.87
C GLY A 74 30.30 -26.41 30.18
N LYS A 75 30.81 -25.18 30.12
CA LYS A 75 30.88 -24.25 31.26
C LYS A 75 29.54 -24.27 32.01
N ALA A 76 29.59 -24.25 33.36
CA ALA A 76 28.40 -24.23 34.21
C ALA A 76 27.43 -23.16 33.69
N LYS A 77 26.22 -23.57 33.30
CA LYS A 77 25.22 -22.65 32.76
C LYS A 77 24.79 -21.70 33.87
N SER A 78 24.86 -20.40 33.60
CA SER A 78 24.38 -19.37 34.50
C SER A 78 22.93 -19.67 34.91
N PRO A 79 22.52 -19.42 36.17
CA PRO A 79 21.12 -19.55 36.59
C PRO A 79 20.13 -18.81 35.69
N HIS A 80 20.54 -17.67 35.10
CA HIS A 80 19.74 -16.94 34.13
C HIS A 80 19.56 -17.69 32.80
N ALA A 81 20.55 -18.47 32.37
CA ALA A 81 20.44 -19.28 31.16
C ALA A 81 19.42 -20.41 31.32
N LEU A 82 19.30 -20.98 32.52
CA LEU A 82 18.26 -21.96 32.84
C LEU A 82 16.86 -21.32 32.82
N PHE A 83 16.73 -20.09 33.32
CA PHE A 83 15.46 -19.35 33.25
C PHE A 83 14.98 -19.15 31.80
N TYR A 84 15.87 -18.77 30.88
CA TYR A 84 15.51 -18.60 29.47
C TYR A 84 15.30 -19.93 28.74
N SER A 85 16.05 -20.99 29.08
CA SER A 85 15.84 -22.31 28.45
C SER A 85 14.47 -22.89 28.77
N ASP A 86 13.94 -22.60 29.95
CA ASP A 86 12.68 -23.18 30.41
C ASP A 86 11.49 -22.30 30.02
N THR A 87 11.67 -20.97 30.02
CA THR A 87 10.58 -20.01 29.74
C THR A 87 10.35 -19.79 28.23
N LEU A 88 11.40 -19.78 27.41
CA LEU A 88 11.25 -19.50 25.98
C LEU A 88 10.41 -20.56 25.23
N PRO A 89 10.58 -21.87 25.45
CA PRO A 89 9.76 -22.89 24.81
C PRO A 89 8.27 -22.73 25.14
N ALA A 90 7.95 -22.28 26.36
CA ALA A 90 6.59 -22.02 26.79
C ALA A 90 5.97 -20.78 26.11
N MET A 91 6.78 -19.82 25.66
CA MET A 91 6.33 -18.58 25.01
C MET A 91 6.18 -18.69 23.49
N ILE A 92 6.87 -19.63 22.84
CA ILE A 92 6.83 -19.83 21.38
C ILE A 92 5.39 -20.05 20.86
N PRO A 93 4.55 -20.89 21.47
CA PRO A 93 3.19 -21.13 20.99
C PRO A 93 2.33 -19.86 21.00
N VAL A 94 2.49 -19.01 22.02
CA VAL A 94 1.73 -17.74 22.13
C VAL A 94 2.14 -16.77 21.03
N ALA A 95 3.45 -16.69 20.75
CA ALA A 95 3.96 -15.85 19.66
C ALA A 95 3.49 -16.34 18.28
N LEU A 96 3.45 -17.66 18.06
CA LEU A 96 2.94 -18.26 16.82
C LEU A 96 1.43 -18.05 16.67
N LEU A 97 0.67 -18.15 17.75
CA LEU A 97 -0.76 -17.89 17.71
C LEU A 97 -1.04 -16.42 17.40
N GLY A 98 -0.30 -15.51 18.04
CA GLY A 98 -0.39 -14.08 17.77
C GLY A 98 -0.04 -13.72 16.33
N SER A 99 1.01 -14.33 15.76
CA SER A 99 1.38 -14.09 14.36
C SER A 99 0.35 -14.66 13.40
N ALA A 100 -0.16 -15.86 13.63
CA ALA A 100 -1.21 -16.47 12.81
C ALA A 100 -2.49 -15.62 12.78
N VAL A 101 -2.95 -15.15 13.95
CA VAL A 101 -4.12 -14.26 14.05
C VAL A 101 -3.85 -12.93 13.33
N TYR A 102 -2.69 -12.32 13.56
CA TYR A 102 -2.31 -11.07 12.88
C TYR A 102 -2.29 -11.21 11.36
N LEU A 103 -1.70 -12.29 10.84
CA LEU A 103 -1.68 -12.59 9.41
C LEU A 103 -3.09 -12.83 8.87
N GLY A 104 -3.94 -13.54 9.63
CA GLY A 104 -5.35 -13.76 9.26
C GLY A 104 -6.13 -12.45 9.13
N LEU A 105 -6.06 -11.57 10.13
CA LEU A 105 -6.71 -10.25 10.07
C LEU A 105 -6.17 -9.40 8.93
N LYS A 106 -4.85 -9.42 8.71
CA LYS A 106 -4.20 -8.67 7.62
C LYS A 106 -4.68 -9.15 6.24
N LEU A 107 -4.88 -10.46 6.07
CA LEU A 107 -5.39 -11.04 4.82
C LEU A 107 -6.83 -10.58 4.55
N LEU A 108 -7.69 -10.60 5.58
CA LEU A 108 -9.06 -10.11 5.48
C LEU A 108 -9.10 -8.60 5.13
N GLN A 109 -8.24 -7.81 5.77
CA GLN A 109 -8.13 -6.38 5.46
C GLN A 109 -7.71 -6.15 4.00
N GLN A 110 -6.78 -6.96 3.48
CA GLN A 110 -6.35 -6.88 2.08
C GLN A 110 -7.47 -7.24 1.11
N GLN A 111 -8.24 -8.30 1.39
CA GLN A 111 -9.38 -8.71 0.56
C GLN A 111 -10.44 -7.60 0.47
N LEU A 112 -10.82 -7.01 1.61
CA LEU A 112 -11.76 -5.89 1.63
C LEU A 112 -11.22 -4.65 0.91
N ALA A 113 -9.90 -4.43 0.94
CA ALA A 113 -9.28 -3.34 0.19
C ALA A 113 -9.28 -3.60 -1.32
N THR A 114 -9.10 -4.85 -1.74
CA THR A 114 -9.14 -5.21 -3.17
C THR A 114 -10.53 -5.09 -3.76
N GLU A 115 -11.57 -5.52 -3.03
CA GLU A 115 -12.96 -5.35 -3.49
C GLU A 115 -13.30 -3.87 -3.71
N LYS A 116 -12.99 -3.02 -2.73
CA LYS A 116 -13.17 -1.57 -2.88
C LYS A 116 -12.36 -0.97 -4.02
N ALA A 117 -11.12 -1.43 -4.22
CA ALA A 117 -10.28 -0.95 -5.31
C ALA A 117 -10.84 -1.35 -6.69
N LEU A 118 -11.42 -2.55 -6.80
CA LEU A 118 -12.09 -3.00 -8.03
C LEU A 118 -13.35 -2.18 -8.30
N ASP A 119 -14.16 -1.93 -7.28
CA ASP A 119 -15.35 -1.08 -7.41
C ASP A 119 -14.99 0.34 -7.88
N GLU A 120 -13.94 0.93 -7.31
CA GLU A 120 -13.48 2.26 -7.71
C GLU A 120 -12.90 2.26 -9.13
N ALA A 121 -12.14 1.23 -9.51
CA ALA A 121 -11.62 1.09 -10.87
C ALA A 121 -12.75 0.95 -11.90
N ASN A 122 -13.75 0.12 -11.61
CA ASN A 122 -14.93 -0.06 -12.48
C ASN A 122 -15.73 1.23 -12.61
N ALA A 123 -15.93 1.97 -11.52
CA ALA A 123 -16.59 3.27 -11.56
C ALA A 123 -15.82 4.28 -12.45
N ARG A 124 -14.48 4.27 -12.39
CA ARG A 124 -13.64 5.12 -13.25
C ARG A 124 -13.72 4.71 -14.71
N ILE A 125 -13.74 3.41 -15.00
CA ILE A 125 -13.91 2.87 -16.36
C ILE A 125 -15.25 3.32 -16.92
N ALA A 126 -16.36 3.16 -16.19
CA ALA A 126 -17.68 3.59 -16.64
C ALA A 126 -17.74 5.09 -16.99
N VAL A 127 -17.07 5.93 -16.20
CA VAL A 127 -16.96 7.38 -16.50
C VAL A 127 -16.16 7.63 -17.76
N LEU A 128 -15.08 6.87 -17.99
CA LEU A 128 -14.25 7.01 -19.18
C LEU A 128 -14.97 6.49 -20.43
N GLU A 129 -15.70 5.38 -20.32
CA GLU A 129 -16.53 4.82 -21.39
C GLU A 129 -17.59 5.81 -21.83
N LEU A 130 -18.28 6.46 -20.88
CA LEU A 130 -19.26 7.50 -21.19
C LEU A 130 -18.62 8.67 -21.95
N ARG A 131 -17.44 9.12 -21.53
CA ARG A 131 -16.71 10.20 -22.24
C ARG A 131 -16.27 9.79 -23.63
N VAL A 132 -15.82 8.55 -23.81
CA VAL A 132 -15.44 8.01 -25.12
C VAL A 132 -16.66 7.98 -26.03
N GLU A 133 -17.81 7.52 -25.53
CA GLU A 133 -19.04 7.47 -26.31
C GLU A 133 -19.52 8.86 -26.74
N GLN A 134 -19.44 9.86 -25.85
CA GLN A 134 -19.71 11.26 -26.21
C GLN A 134 -18.78 11.77 -27.32
N LEU A 135 -17.48 11.45 -27.26
CA LEU A 135 -16.52 11.87 -28.28
C LEU A 135 -16.77 11.19 -29.63
N ILE A 136 -17.19 9.93 -29.62
CA ILE A 136 -17.57 9.20 -30.83
C ILE A 136 -18.80 9.85 -31.45
N GLN A 137 -19.85 10.10 -30.66
CA GLN A 137 -21.07 10.76 -31.12
C GLN A 137 -20.78 12.12 -31.76
N LEU A 138 -19.98 12.97 -31.11
CA LEU A 138 -19.57 14.27 -31.66
C LEU A 138 -18.78 14.14 -32.97
N ARG A 139 -17.95 13.10 -33.10
CA ARG A 139 -17.21 12.84 -34.33
C ARG A 139 -18.14 12.40 -35.46
N ASP A 140 -19.10 11.54 -35.16
CA ASP A 140 -20.08 11.06 -36.14
C ASP A 140 -21.02 12.17 -36.60
N GLU A 141 -21.44 13.06 -35.69
CA GLU A 141 -22.16 14.29 -36.03
C GLU A 141 -21.34 15.20 -36.95
N ARG A 142 -20.04 15.38 -36.67
CA ARG A 142 -19.15 16.18 -37.53
C ARG A 142 -18.94 15.53 -38.89
N ASN A 143 -18.76 14.21 -38.94
CA ASN A 143 -18.54 13.49 -40.19
C ASN A 143 -19.79 13.51 -41.06
N SER A 144 -20.96 13.26 -40.46
CA SER A 144 -22.24 13.31 -41.16
C SER A 144 -22.53 14.73 -41.68
N ALA A 145 -22.30 15.79 -40.88
CA ALA A 145 -22.40 17.17 -41.35
C ALA A 145 -21.40 17.50 -42.49
N ALA A 146 -20.18 16.98 -42.43
CA ALA A 146 -19.19 17.15 -43.49
C ALA A 146 -19.58 16.42 -44.79
N GLU A 147 -20.25 15.28 -44.70
CA GLU A 147 -20.75 14.51 -45.84
C GLU A 147 -21.94 15.20 -46.51
N THR A 148 -22.86 15.78 -45.72
CA THR A 148 -23.95 16.62 -46.25
C THR A 148 -23.43 17.90 -46.90
N ALA A 149 -22.33 18.47 -46.39
CA ALA A 149 -21.65 19.62 -47.01
C ALA A 149 -20.85 19.25 -48.27
N LYS A 150 -20.61 17.95 -48.51
CA LYS A 150 -19.88 17.44 -49.69
C LYS A 150 -20.80 17.07 -50.86
N LEU A 151 -22.12 17.13 -50.67
CA LEU A 151 -23.06 17.20 -51.79
C LEU A 151 -22.99 18.61 -52.38
N PRO A 152 -22.46 18.78 -53.60
CA PRO A 152 -22.25 20.10 -54.16
C PRO A 152 -23.60 20.70 -54.59
N PRO A 153 -23.87 22.02 -54.37
CA PRO A 153 -24.45 22.77 -55.46
C PRO A 153 -23.44 22.69 -56.62
N VAL A 154 -23.86 22.12 -57.74
CA VAL A 154 -23.08 22.02 -58.99
C VAL A 154 -22.51 23.40 -59.34
N ILE A 155 -21.27 23.67 -58.96
CA ILE A 155 -20.47 24.78 -59.48
C ILE A 155 -19.03 24.27 -59.60
N ASP A 156 -18.57 24.19 -60.84
CA ASP A 156 -17.23 23.81 -61.25
C ASP A 156 -16.15 24.62 -60.52
N GLN A 157 -15.21 23.97 -59.85
CA GLN A 157 -13.95 24.63 -59.48
C GLN A 157 -12.73 23.72 -59.62
N GLN A 158 -12.09 23.92 -60.78
CA GLN A 158 -10.75 23.49 -61.12
C GLN A 158 -9.69 24.20 -60.27
N LYS A 159 -8.64 23.45 -59.93
CA LYS A 159 -7.22 23.88 -59.83
C LYS A 159 -6.85 24.90 -58.73
N SER A 160 -6.49 24.39 -57.55
CA SER A 160 -5.43 25.01 -56.73
C SER A 160 -4.77 24.00 -55.78
N SER A 161 -4.06 23.02 -56.35
CA SER A 161 -3.08 22.24 -55.60
C SER A 161 -1.67 22.77 -55.93
N ARG A 162 -0.77 22.72 -54.94
CA ARG A 162 0.71 22.94 -55.01
C ARG A 162 1.24 24.29 -54.47
N TRP A 163 0.97 24.61 -53.21
CA TRP A 163 1.69 25.67 -52.49
C TRP A 163 2.64 25.18 -51.37
N TRP A 164 2.61 23.89 -51.01
CA TRP A 164 3.39 23.35 -49.88
C TRP A 164 4.70 22.63 -50.25
N PHE A 165 5.08 22.60 -51.54
CA PHE A 165 6.34 21.97 -52.01
C PHE A 165 7.53 22.94 -52.14
N ALA A 166 7.45 24.17 -51.62
CA ALA A 166 8.44 25.22 -51.90
C ALA A 166 9.50 25.45 -50.79
N GLN A 167 9.72 24.52 -49.87
CA GLN A 167 10.71 24.72 -48.80
C GLN A 167 11.50 23.44 -48.50
N ALA A 168 12.48 23.17 -49.37
CA ALA A 168 13.60 22.26 -49.15
C ALA A 168 14.86 22.91 -49.72
#